data_AF-A0A2H5QB41-F1
#
_entry.id   AF-A0A2H5QB41-F1
#
_cell.length_a   1.000
_cell.length_b   1.000
_cell.length_c   1.000
_cell.angle_alpha   90.00
_cell.angle_beta   90.00
_cell.angle_gamma   90.00
#
_symmetry.space_group_name_H-M   'P 1'
#
loop_
_entity.id
_entity.type
_entity.pdbx_description
1 polymer ?
#
loop_
_entity_poly.entity_id
_entity_poly.type
_entity_poly.pdbx_seq_one_letter_code
_entity_poly.pdbx_strand_id
1 'polypeptide(L)'
;MPFGSFEVWSLEFVYDNSTVFCLLKRQEILQLCDNRWVLFDNKTKYEAKRTEQVQQLLSLVNTVNVKNGGQPYTNECFAELKLAEEQATRLKEEEVAQLAQRKSNEEIHKLRENLERAQRETEDQLHKSYEDRIKRTTEMVESKLKEMTTRLEQQLAKEQATRLKGEEVAQLAQRKSNDEIHKLRENLERAQRETEDQMHESYEDQIKRITEMVESKLKETTIRLEQQLEEEHAARLKADGATQLAQMKSNDEIRKLRENLERAEWEAEELRKRAEKEGCAIL
;
A
#
# COMPACT_ATOMS: atom_id res chain seq x y z
N MET A 1 -70.80 151.94 67.06
CA MET A 1 -71.70 151.74 68.21
C MET A 1 -72.74 150.67 67.83
N PRO A 2 -73.19 149.78 68.74
CA PRO A 2 -72.36 148.67 69.22
C PRO A 2 -73.15 147.36 69.60
N PHE A 3 -72.39 146.37 70.11
CA PHE A 3 -72.69 145.30 71.10
C PHE A 3 -73.77 144.22 70.89
N GLY A 4 -73.37 142.96 71.21
CA GLY A 4 -74.28 141.87 71.61
C GLY A 4 -73.62 140.48 71.65
N SER A 5 -73.20 140.04 72.84
CA SER A 5 -72.61 138.74 73.21
C SER A 5 -73.66 137.62 73.41
N PHE A 6 -73.21 136.40 73.81
CA PHE A 6 -73.94 135.17 74.25
C PHE A 6 -74.06 134.06 73.17
N GLU A 7 -73.79 132.76 73.37
CA GLU A 7 -73.48 131.95 74.56
C GLU A 7 -72.92 130.56 74.12
N VAL A 8 -72.12 129.94 74.98
CA VAL A 8 -71.50 128.61 74.81
C VAL A 8 -72.52 127.51 75.15
N TRP A 9 -72.62 126.47 74.30
CA TRP A 9 -73.22 125.19 74.69
C TRP A 9 -72.19 124.06 74.50
N SER A 10 -71.64 123.61 75.62
CA SER A 10 -70.89 122.37 75.74
C SER A 10 -71.87 121.19 75.69
N LEU A 11 -71.68 120.27 74.75
CA LEU A 11 -72.27 118.92 74.82
C LEU A 11 -71.14 117.89 74.75
N GLU A 12 -70.75 117.38 75.92
CA GLU A 12 -69.97 116.15 76.06
C GLU A 12 -70.89 114.96 75.76
N PHE A 13 -70.56 114.16 74.74
CA PHE A 13 -71.16 112.85 74.48
C PHE A 13 -70.16 111.76 74.93
N VAL A 14 -70.57 110.93 75.88
CA VAL A 14 -69.80 109.78 76.40
C VAL A 14 -69.96 108.60 75.43
N TYR A 15 -68.86 108.07 74.88
CA TYR A 15 -68.82 106.78 74.16
C TYR A 15 -68.26 105.69 75.10
N ASP A 16 -68.89 104.50 75.11
CA ASP A 16 -68.47 103.33 75.90
C ASP A 16 -67.21 102.62 75.32
N ASN A 17 -66.27 102.26 76.19
CA ASN A 17 -64.94 101.68 75.90
C ASN A 17 -64.99 100.34 75.12
N SER A 18 -66.06 99.55 75.27
CA SER A 18 -66.23 98.27 74.54
C SER A 18 -66.43 98.49 73.03
N THR A 19 -67.20 99.53 72.68
CA THR A 19 -67.47 99.89 71.27
C THR A 19 -66.20 100.40 70.59
N VAL A 20 -65.36 101.13 71.34
CA VAL A 20 -64.05 101.60 70.88
C VAL A 20 -63.10 100.42 70.61
N PHE A 21 -63.06 99.43 71.50
CA PHE A 21 -62.20 98.24 71.33
C PHE A 21 -62.58 97.37 70.13
N CYS A 22 -63.87 97.13 69.89
CA CYS A 22 -64.34 96.39 68.69
C CYS A 22 -64.02 97.14 67.38
N LEU A 23 -64.17 98.46 67.36
CA LEU A 23 -63.81 99.28 66.20
C LEU A 23 -62.30 99.24 65.94
N LEU A 24 -61.47 99.24 66.98
CA LEU A 24 -60.01 99.12 66.87
C LEU A 24 -59.59 97.76 66.30
N LYS A 25 -60.13 96.65 66.82
CA LYS A 25 -59.81 95.29 66.33
C LYS A 25 -60.24 95.07 64.87
N ARG A 26 -61.38 95.64 64.47
CA ARG A 26 -61.82 95.63 63.07
C ARG A 26 -60.84 96.38 62.17
N GLN A 27 -60.38 97.54 62.61
CA GLN A 27 -59.43 98.35 61.84
C GLN A 27 -58.09 97.62 61.70
N GLU A 28 -57.60 96.95 62.75
CA GLU A 28 -56.39 96.13 62.72
C GLU A 28 -56.47 94.99 61.69
N ILE A 29 -57.57 94.23 61.66
CA ILE A 29 -57.75 93.13 60.69
C ILE A 29 -57.82 93.67 59.27
N LEU A 30 -58.54 94.77 59.04
CA LEU A 30 -58.60 95.41 57.72
C LEU A 30 -57.21 95.85 57.26
N GLN A 31 -56.39 96.41 58.15
CA GLN A 31 -55.01 96.77 57.86
C GLN A 31 -54.14 95.54 57.51
N LEU A 32 -54.24 94.44 58.27
CA LEU A 32 -53.53 93.18 57.96
C LEU A 32 -53.95 92.60 56.60
N CYS A 33 -55.17 92.89 56.16
CA CYS A 33 -55.67 92.53 54.84
C CYS A 33 -55.40 93.59 53.76
N ASP A 34 -54.50 94.55 53.96
CA ASP A 34 -54.23 95.68 53.03
C ASP A 34 -55.48 96.50 52.67
N ASN A 35 -56.44 96.61 53.58
CA ASN A 35 -57.76 97.19 53.36
C ASN A 35 -58.52 96.58 52.17
N ARG A 36 -58.21 95.33 51.80
CA ARG A 36 -58.97 94.56 50.81
C ARG A 36 -60.27 94.10 51.45
N TRP A 37 -61.35 94.86 51.23
CA TRP A 37 -62.70 94.49 51.64
C TRP A 37 -63.68 94.74 50.49
N VAL A 38 -64.76 93.98 50.49
CA VAL A 38 -65.88 94.17 49.57
C VAL A 38 -67.16 93.93 50.35
N LEU A 39 -68.14 94.81 50.17
CA LEU A 39 -69.44 94.70 50.84
C LEU A 39 -70.42 93.94 49.94
N PHE A 40 -70.97 92.86 50.48
CA PHE A 40 -72.01 92.09 49.82
C PHE A 40 -73.38 92.36 50.45
N ASP A 41 -74.31 92.81 49.62
CA ASP A 41 -75.74 92.80 49.95
C ASP A 41 -76.36 91.51 49.40
N ASN A 42 -76.34 90.45 50.22
CA ASN A 42 -76.89 89.15 49.86
C ASN A 42 -78.43 89.15 49.68
N LYS A 43 -79.12 90.28 49.92
CA LYS A 43 -80.57 90.43 49.78
C LYS A 43 -80.98 91.22 48.53
N THR A 44 -80.03 91.78 47.77
CA THR A 44 -80.34 92.52 46.55
C THR A 44 -81.03 91.62 45.51
N LYS A 45 -82.13 92.11 44.93
CA LYS A 45 -82.84 91.42 43.82
C LYS A 45 -82.38 91.90 42.45
N TYR A 46 -81.55 92.94 42.40
CA TYR A 46 -81.09 93.54 41.15
C TYR A 46 -79.85 92.82 40.63
N GLU A 47 -79.95 92.25 39.43
CA GLU A 47 -78.86 91.50 38.81
C GLU A 47 -77.60 92.34 38.60
N ALA A 48 -77.75 93.58 38.11
CA ALA A 48 -76.63 94.50 37.93
C ALA A 48 -75.82 94.70 39.22
N LYS A 49 -76.48 94.80 40.38
CA LYS A 49 -75.82 94.94 41.68
C LYS A 49 -75.07 93.66 42.09
N ARG A 50 -75.63 92.47 41.80
CA ARG A 50 -74.93 91.19 42.05
C ARG A 50 -73.67 91.10 41.19
N THR A 51 -73.77 91.44 39.91
CA THR A 51 -72.64 91.41 38.98
C THR A 51 -71.56 92.39 39.43
N GLU A 52 -71.92 93.61 39.79
CA GLU A 52 -70.99 94.62 40.29
C GLU A 52 -70.25 94.13 41.55
N GLN A 53 -70.98 93.54 42.52
CA GLN A 53 -70.39 92.99 43.74
C GLN A 53 -69.41 91.84 43.47
N VAL A 54 -69.76 90.91 42.57
CA VAL A 54 -68.86 89.82 42.17
C VAL A 54 -67.64 90.34 41.41
N GLN A 55 -67.83 91.33 40.52
CA GLN A 55 -66.72 91.96 39.81
C GLN A 55 -65.76 92.67 40.76
N GLN A 56 -66.26 93.36 41.79
CA GLN A 56 -65.44 93.96 42.83
C GLN A 56 -64.61 92.90 43.57
N LEU A 57 -65.21 91.76 43.95
CA LEU A 57 -64.48 90.65 44.57
C LEU A 57 -63.40 90.07 43.63
N LEU A 58 -63.74 89.78 42.37
CA LEU A 58 -62.79 89.23 41.40
C LEU A 58 -61.65 90.19 41.10
N SER A 59 -61.91 91.51 41.08
CA SER A 59 -60.88 92.55 40.96
C SER A 59 -59.89 92.48 42.13
N LEU A 60 -60.39 92.33 43.35
CA LEU A 60 -59.54 92.11 44.53
C LEU A 60 -58.76 90.80 44.42
N VAL A 61 -59.39 89.68 44.06
CA VAL A 61 -58.73 88.38 43.89
C VAL A 61 -57.62 88.44 42.84
N ASN A 62 -57.87 89.06 41.69
CA ASN A 62 -56.87 89.26 40.65
C ASN A 62 -55.70 90.13 41.14
N THR A 63 -55.98 91.15 41.94
CA THR A 63 -54.93 91.96 42.59
C THR A 63 -54.04 91.10 43.48
N VAL A 64 -54.61 90.19 44.27
CA VAL A 64 -53.84 89.23 45.09
C VAL A 64 -53.05 88.27 44.23
N ASN A 65 -53.67 87.72 43.19
CA ASN A 65 -53.01 86.78 42.30
C ASN A 65 -51.80 87.40 41.60
N VAL A 66 -51.94 88.62 41.08
CA VAL A 66 -50.83 89.38 40.47
C VAL A 66 -49.76 89.72 41.50
N LYS A 67 -50.15 90.19 42.71
CA LYS A 67 -49.20 90.46 43.80
C LYS A 67 -48.39 89.22 44.19
N ASN A 68 -49.02 88.05 44.16
CA ASN A 68 -48.38 86.77 44.47
C ASN A 68 -47.68 86.12 43.26
N GLY A 69 -47.56 86.83 42.12
CA GLY A 69 -46.92 86.29 40.90
C GLY A 69 -47.64 85.08 40.30
N GLY A 70 -48.95 84.98 40.52
CA GLY A 70 -49.77 83.84 40.10
C GLY A 70 -49.66 82.61 41.01
N GLN A 71 -48.88 82.69 42.10
CA GLN A 71 -48.69 81.56 43.00
C GLN A 71 -49.82 81.47 44.04
N PRO A 72 -50.49 80.31 44.16
CA PRO A 72 -51.41 80.05 45.24
C PRO A 72 -50.70 80.11 46.60
N TYR A 73 -51.50 80.25 47.67
CA TYR A 73 -50.97 80.07 49.02
C TYR A 73 -50.40 78.65 49.18
N THR A 74 -49.17 78.55 49.67
CA THR A 74 -48.50 77.27 49.97
C THR A 74 -47.96 77.31 51.39
N ASN A 75 -47.89 76.14 52.03
CA ASN A 75 -47.27 75.94 53.33
C ASN A 75 -46.51 74.60 53.31
N GLU A 76 -45.84 74.29 54.40
CA GLU A 76 -45.04 73.06 54.55
C GLU A 76 -45.87 71.79 54.26
N CYS A 77 -47.11 71.71 54.75
CA CYS A 77 -48.02 70.59 54.51
C CYS A 77 -48.36 70.40 53.01
N PHE A 78 -48.60 71.49 52.26
CA PHE A 78 -48.84 71.41 50.82
C PHE A 78 -47.58 70.99 50.04
N ALA A 79 -46.39 71.37 50.49
CA ALA A 79 -45.14 70.95 49.87
C ALA A 79 -44.85 69.46 50.11
N GLU A 80 -45.10 68.96 51.33
CA GLU A 80 -44.98 67.54 51.68
C GLU A 80 -45.94 66.66 50.86
N LEU A 81 -47.20 67.08 50.71
CA LEU A 81 -48.18 66.36 49.90
C LEU A 81 -47.73 66.26 48.43
N LYS A 82 -47.22 67.36 47.86
CA LYS A 82 -46.72 67.38 46.49
C LYS A 82 -45.49 66.48 46.31
N LEU A 83 -44.55 66.51 47.26
CA LEU A 83 -43.38 65.63 47.27
C LEU A 83 -43.77 64.15 47.39
N ALA A 84 -44.72 63.82 48.26
CA ALA A 84 -45.22 62.45 48.43
C ALA A 84 -45.93 61.95 47.17
N GLU A 85 -46.69 62.80 46.50
CA GLU A 85 -47.36 62.48 45.24
C GLU A 85 -46.35 62.24 44.11
N GLU A 86 -45.33 63.11 43.98
CA GLU A 86 -44.22 62.94 43.02
C GLU A 86 -43.37 61.69 43.31
N GLN A 87 -43.16 61.33 44.58
CA GLN A 87 -42.49 60.07 44.92
C GLN A 87 -43.34 58.85 44.57
N ALA A 88 -44.66 58.92 44.82
CA ALA A 88 -45.58 57.84 44.51
C ALA A 88 -45.73 57.62 43.00
N THR A 89 -45.70 58.67 42.18
CA THR A 89 -45.69 58.53 40.71
C THR A 89 -44.39 57.89 40.23
N ARG A 90 -43.24 58.36 40.72
CA ARG A 90 -41.92 57.78 40.36
C ARG A 90 -41.81 56.30 40.70
N LEU A 91 -42.27 55.88 41.89
CA LEU A 91 -42.27 54.46 42.28
C LEU A 91 -43.15 53.61 41.35
N LYS A 92 -44.33 54.12 40.95
CA LYS A 92 -45.20 53.43 40.00
C LYS A 92 -44.58 53.34 38.61
N GLU A 93 -43.95 54.41 38.15
CA GLU A 93 -43.23 54.42 36.86
C GLU A 93 -42.07 53.43 36.86
N GLU A 94 -41.30 53.35 37.95
CA GLU A 94 -40.24 52.36 38.12
C GLU A 94 -40.77 50.92 38.15
N GLU A 95 -41.87 50.63 38.86
CA GLU A 95 -42.51 49.31 38.85
C GLU A 95 -42.99 48.91 37.45
N VAL A 96 -43.61 49.84 36.72
CA VAL A 96 -44.08 49.60 35.35
C VAL A 96 -42.90 49.33 34.42
N ALA A 97 -41.81 50.10 34.54
CA ALA A 97 -40.60 49.89 33.76
C ALA A 97 -39.94 48.53 34.06
N GLN A 98 -39.85 48.15 35.35
CA GLN A 98 -39.32 46.84 35.76
C GLN A 98 -40.19 45.69 35.25
N LEU A 99 -41.52 45.81 35.30
CA LEU A 99 -42.42 44.79 34.79
C LEU A 99 -42.31 44.66 33.26
N ALA A 100 -42.22 45.77 32.54
CA ALA A 100 -42.01 45.77 31.09
C ALA A 100 -40.66 45.12 30.73
N GLN A 101 -39.61 45.43 31.48
CA GLN A 101 -38.29 44.82 31.29
C GLN A 101 -38.32 43.31 31.57
N ARG A 102 -38.99 42.86 32.62
CA ARG A 102 -39.15 41.41 32.90
C ARG A 102 -39.88 40.69 31.77
N LYS A 103 -40.97 41.25 31.26
CA LYS A 103 -41.70 40.67 30.13
C LYS A 103 -40.85 40.59 28.86
N SER A 104 -40.12 41.66 28.55
CA SER A 104 -39.17 41.68 27.42
C SER A 104 -38.08 40.62 27.57
N ASN A 105 -37.47 40.50 28.76
CA ASN A 105 -36.44 39.49 29.02
C ASN A 105 -36.98 38.05 28.86
N GLU A 106 -38.21 37.78 29.30
CA GLU A 106 -38.88 36.48 29.15
C GLU A 106 -39.11 36.14 27.67
N GLU A 107 -39.53 37.12 26.86
CA GLU A 107 -39.69 36.95 25.41
C GLU A 107 -38.35 36.70 24.71
N ILE A 108 -37.32 37.48 25.06
CA ILE A 108 -35.96 37.28 24.56
C ILE A 108 -35.45 35.87 24.89
N HIS A 109 -35.68 35.40 26.11
CA HIS A 109 -35.29 34.05 26.52
C HIS A 109 -35.95 32.97 25.66
N LYS A 110 -37.28 33.05 25.46
CA LYS A 110 -38.03 32.10 24.63
C LYS A 110 -37.56 32.11 23.18
N LEU A 111 -37.31 33.30 22.62
CA LEU A 111 -36.78 33.44 21.26
C LEU A 111 -35.39 32.81 21.13
N ARG A 112 -34.53 33.01 22.11
CA ARG A 112 -33.18 32.42 22.13
C ARG A 112 -33.23 30.89 22.18
N GLU A 113 -34.07 30.34 23.04
CA GLU A 113 -34.24 28.89 23.16
C GLU A 113 -34.78 28.27 21.86
N ASN A 114 -35.74 28.93 21.21
CA ASN A 114 -36.27 28.48 19.92
C ASN A 114 -35.21 28.54 18.81
N LEU A 115 -34.39 29.60 18.78
CA LEU A 115 -33.30 29.74 17.82
C LEU A 115 -32.26 28.64 18.01
N GLU A 116 -31.85 28.37 19.25
CA GLU A 116 -30.92 27.28 19.57
C GLU A 116 -31.48 25.91 19.17
N ARG A 117 -32.77 25.67 19.42
CA ARG A 117 -33.43 24.43 19.02
C ARG A 117 -33.43 24.25 17.51
N ALA A 118 -33.81 25.30 16.77
CA ALA A 118 -33.81 25.28 15.31
C ALA A 118 -32.39 25.07 14.74
N GLN A 119 -31.38 25.71 15.33
CA GLN A 119 -29.98 25.50 14.94
C GLN A 119 -29.55 24.04 15.13
N ARG A 120 -29.79 23.45 16.31
CA ARG A 120 -29.48 22.05 16.57
C ARG A 120 -30.19 21.11 15.60
N GLU A 121 -31.47 21.34 15.31
CA GLU A 121 -32.22 20.55 14.34
C GLU A 121 -31.59 20.59 12.94
N THR A 122 -31.12 21.76 12.50
CA THR A 122 -30.44 21.89 11.20
C THR A 122 -29.08 21.19 11.18
N GLU A 123 -28.32 21.27 12.28
CA GLU A 123 -27.02 20.60 12.43
C GLU A 123 -27.18 19.06 12.46
N ASP A 124 -28.15 18.56 13.22
CA ASP A 124 -28.48 17.14 13.32
C ASP A 124 -28.93 16.58 11.96
N GLN A 125 -29.78 17.32 11.23
CA GLN A 125 -30.21 16.93 9.88
C GLN A 125 -29.02 16.88 8.91
N LEU A 126 -28.13 17.86 8.97
CA LEU A 126 -26.94 17.91 8.13
C LEU A 126 -25.99 16.75 8.43
N HIS A 127 -25.70 16.51 9.71
CA HIS A 127 -24.86 15.40 10.15
C HIS A 127 -25.45 14.06 9.71
N LYS A 128 -26.74 13.84 9.93
CA LYS A 128 -27.42 12.60 9.52
C LYS A 128 -27.38 12.39 8.01
N SER A 129 -27.59 13.45 7.22
CA SER A 129 -27.48 13.38 5.75
C SER A 129 -26.08 13.01 5.28
N TYR A 130 -25.04 13.60 5.90
CA TYR A 130 -23.65 13.25 5.57
C TYR A 130 -23.29 11.84 6.00
N GLU A 131 -23.70 11.41 7.19
CA GLU A 131 -23.54 10.04 7.71
C GLU A 131 -24.14 9.02 6.73
N ASP A 132 -25.39 9.24 6.30
CA ASP A 132 -26.09 8.38 5.34
C ASP A 132 -25.40 8.37 3.97
N ARG A 133 -24.82 9.49 3.55
CA ARG A 133 -24.06 9.57 2.29
C ARG A 133 -22.76 8.77 2.38
N ILE A 134 -22.03 8.91 3.48
CA ILE A 134 -20.80 8.16 3.75
C ILE A 134 -21.09 6.67 3.78
N LYS A 135 -22.12 6.26 4.53
CA LYS A 135 -22.54 4.86 4.64
C LYS A 135 -22.82 4.23 3.28
N ARG A 136 -23.62 4.90 2.44
CA ARG A 136 -23.92 4.44 1.07
C ARG A 136 -22.67 4.32 0.20
N THR A 137 -21.76 5.27 0.28
CA THR A 137 -20.50 5.20 -0.48
C THR A 137 -19.61 4.07 0.00
N THR A 138 -19.52 3.85 1.31
CA THR A 138 -18.74 2.76 1.92
C THR A 138 -19.28 1.40 1.50
N GLU A 139 -20.58 1.16 1.65
CA GLU A 139 -21.24 -0.10 1.26
C GLU A 139 -21.08 -0.38 -0.24
N MET A 140 -21.20 0.64 -1.08
CA MET A 140 -20.99 0.51 -2.53
C MET A 140 -19.54 0.16 -2.87
N VAL A 141 -18.56 0.79 -2.23
CA VAL A 141 -17.13 0.48 -2.47
C VAL A 141 -16.81 -0.93 -1.98
N GLU A 142 -17.28 -1.30 -0.79
CA GLU A 142 -17.06 -2.62 -0.21
C GLU A 142 -17.65 -3.74 -1.10
N SER A 143 -18.89 -3.58 -1.56
CA SER A 143 -19.53 -4.55 -2.45
C SER A 143 -18.80 -4.68 -3.80
N LYS A 144 -18.40 -3.56 -4.42
CA LYS A 144 -17.61 -3.59 -5.67
C LYS A 144 -16.25 -4.26 -5.50
N LEU A 145 -15.55 -3.98 -4.40
CA LEU A 145 -14.26 -4.62 -4.12
C LEU A 145 -14.43 -6.12 -3.93
N LYS A 146 -15.43 -6.54 -3.15
CA LYS A 146 -15.73 -7.96 -2.94
C LYS A 146 -16.09 -8.69 -4.24
N GLU A 147 -16.91 -8.07 -5.09
CA GLU A 147 -17.23 -8.61 -6.41
C GLU A 147 -15.97 -8.78 -7.27
N MET A 148 -15.13 -7.74 -7.38
CA MET A 148 -13.89 -7.83 -8.15
C MET A 148 -12.93 -8.89 -7.62
N THR A 149 -12.76 -9.00 -6.30
CA THR A 149 -11.91 -10.02 -5.68
C THR A 149 -12.38 -11.42 -6.05
N THR A 150 -13.68 -11.72 -5.88
CA THR A 150 -14.22 -13.04 -6.24
C THR A 150 -14.06 -13.36 -7.73
N ARG A 151 -14.19 -12.35 -8.61
CA ARG A 151 -14.00 -12.50 -10.05
C ARG A 151 -12.55 -12.84 -10.40
N LEU A 152 -11.58 -12.17 -9.76
CA LEU A 152 -10.15 -12.43 -9.95
C LEU A 152 -9.75 -13.81 -9.40
N GLU A 153 -10.25 -14.19 -8.23
CA GLU A 153 -10.03 -15.52 -7.65
C GLU A 153 -10.53 -16.63 -8.58
N GLN A 154 -11.71 -16.46 -9.17
CA GLN A 154 -12.24 -17.40 -10.15
C GLN A 154 -11.41 -17.46 -11.43
N GLN A 155 -10.92 -16.33 -11.93
CA GLN A 155 -10.04 -16.30 -13.11
C GLN A 155 -8.72 -17.01 -12.82
N LEU A 156 -8.11 -16.74 -11.68
CA LEU A 156 -6.87 -17.38 -11.24
C LEU A 156 -7.04 -18.90 -11.12
N ALA A 157 -8.12 -19.37 -10.50
CA ALA A 157 -8.40 -20.80 -10.38
C ALA A 157 -8.58 -21.48 -11.75
N LYS A 158 -9.29 -20.83 -12.68
CA LYS A 158 -9.46 -21.32 -14.06
C LYS A 158 -8.12 -21.40 -14.80
N GLU A 159 -7.32 -20.34 -14.72
CA GLU A 159 -6.01 -20.29 -15.35
C GLU A 159 -5.09 -21.39 -14.80
N GLN A 160 -4.99 -21.53 -13.48
CA GLN A 160 -4.20 -22.57 -12.84
C GLN A 160 -4.63 -23.97 -13.27
N ALA A 161 -5.94 -24.24 -13.37
CA ALA A 161 -6.44 -25.53 -13.86
C ALA A 161 -6.08 -25.78 -15.33
N THR A 162 -6.13 -24.75 -16.18
CA THR A 162 -5.71 -24.88 -17.58
C THR A 162 -4.20 -25.09 -17.72
N ARG A 163 -3.39 -24.40 -16.91
CA ARG A 163 -1.93 -24.54 -16.91
C ARG A 163 -1.51 -25.93 -16.48
N LEU A 164 -2.12 -26.47 -15.41
CA LEU A 164 -1.83 -27.82 -14.92
C LEU A 164 -2.14 -28.88 -16.00
N LYS A 165 -3.31 -28.77 -16.66
CA LYS A 165 -3.65 -29.67 -17.77
C LYS A 165 -2.66 -29.57 -18.93
N GLY A 166 -2.23 -28.37 -19.28
CA GLY A 166 -1.21 -28.16 -20.31
C GLY A 166 0.13 -28.79 -19.93
N GLU A 167 0.53 -28.67 -18.67
CA GLU A 167 1.74 -29.26 -18.13
C GLU A 167 1.70 -30.79 -18.14
N GLU A 168 0.59 -31.41 -17.72
CA GLU A 168 0.40 -32.87 -17.77
C GLU A 168 0.52 -33.41 -19.21
N VAL A 169 -0.10 -32.73 -20.18
CA VAL A 169 -0.03 -33.11 -21.60
C VAL A 169 1.40 -32.97 -22.12
N ALA A 170 2.09 -31.89 -21.78
CA ALA A 170 3.49 -31.67 -22.19
C ALA A 170 4.42 -32.73 -21.59
N GLN A 171 4.27 -33.06 -20.30
CA GLN A 171 5.05 -34.12 -19.64
C GLN A 171 4.77 -35.50 -20.27
N LEU A 172 3.52 -35.81 -20.61
CA LEU A 172 3.17 -37.06 -21.28
C LEU A 172 3.80 -37.14 -22.67
N ALA A 173 3.74 -36.06 -23.45
CA ALA A 173 4.39 -35.99 -24.77
C ALA A 173 5.91 -36.14 -24.65
N GLN A 174 6.53 -35.51 -23.65
CA GLN A 174 7.96 -35.64 -23.38
C GLN A 174 8.35 -37.08 -23.02
N ARG A 175 7.59 -37.77 -22.16
CA ARG A 175 7.83 -39.19 -21.83
C ARG A 175 7.79 -40.07 -23.07
N LYS A 176 6.77 -39.92 -23.92
CA LYS A 176 6.65 -40.68 -25.17
C LYS A 176 7.83 -40.44 -26.12
N SER A 177 8.21 -39.18 -26.30
CA SER A 177 9.38 -38.82 -27.12
C SER A 177 10.68 -39.41 -26.57
N ASN A 178 10.88 -39.36 -25.24
CA ASN A 178 12.05 -39.96 -24.59
C ASN A 178 12.09 -41.48 -24.78
N ASP A 179 10.95 -42.17 -24.68
CA ASP A 179 10.86 -43.62 -24.94
C ASP A 179 11.23 -43.96 -26.40
N GLU A 180 10.78 -43.14 -27.35
CA GLU A 180 11.15 -43.30 -28.77
C GLU A 180 12.65 -43.06 -28.99
N ILE A 181 13.22 -42.00 -28.40
CA ILE A 181 14.65 -41.72 -28.45
C ILE A 181 15.45 -42.89 -27.87
N HIS A 182 15.00 -43.47 -26.76
CA HIS A 182 15.67 -44.63 -26.16
C HIS A 182 15.66 -45.84 -27.09
N LYS A 183 14.51 -46.17 -27.69
CA LYS A 183 14.40 -47.28 -28.66
C LYS A 183 15.28 -47.05 -29.89
N LEU A 184 15.31 -45.82 -30.41
CA LEU A 184 16.16 -45.47 -31.56
C LEU A 184 17.64 -45.61 -31.22
N ARG A 185 18.06 -45.18 -30.02
CA ARG A 185 19.44 -45.37 -29.54
C ARG A 185 19.81 -46.85 -29.45
N GLU A 186 18.95 -47.67 -28.85
CA GLU A 186 19.20 -49.11 -28.72
C GLU A 186 19.34 -49.79 -30.10
N ASN A 187 18.47 -49.43 -31.04
CA ASN A 187 18.54 -49.96 -32.41
C ASN A 187 19.81 -49.49 -33.13
N LEU A 188 20.22 -48.24 -32.95
CA LEU A 188 21.45 -47.71 -33.52
C LEU A 188 22.68 -48.44 -32.96
N GLU A 189 22.73 -48.64 -31.64
CA GLU A 189 23.81 -49.41 -31.00
C GLU A 189 23.88 -50.85 -31.50
N ARG A 190 22.71 -51.51 -31.68
CA ARG A 190 22.66 -52.87 -32.22
C ARG A 190 23.20 -52.92 -33.65
N ALA A 191 22.75 -52.00 -34.51
CA ALA A 191 23.22 -51.92 -35.90
C ALA A 191 24.73 -51.63 -35.96
N GLN A 192 25.25 -50.79 -35.08
CA GLN A 192 26.69 -50.54 -34.97
C GLN A 192 27.47 -51.82 -34.62
N ARG A 193 27.04 -52.55 -33.57
CA ARG A 193 27.67 -53.84 -33.21
C ARG A 193 27.62 -54.85 -34.34
N GLU A 194 26.48 -54.99 -35.02
CA GLU A 194 26.35 -55.89 -36.17
C GLU A 194 27.34 -55.55 -37.28
N THR A 195 27.55 -54.26 -37.58
CA THR A 195 28.55 -53.85 -38.58
C THR A 195 29.99 -54.11 -38.12
N GLU A 196 30.29 -53.93 -36.83
CA GLU A 196 31.61 -54.24 -36.25
C GLU A 196 31.90 -55.74 -36.29
N ASP A 197 30.93 -56.57 -35.88
CA ASP A 197 31.02 -58.02 -35.90
C ASP A 197 31.22 -58.53 -37.33
N GLN A 198 30.46 -58.01 -38.31
CA GLN A 198 30.63 -58.37 -39.73
C GLN A 198 32.02 -58.00 -40.26
N MET A 199 32.57 -56.86 -39.86
CA MET A 199 33.93 -56.48 -40.24
C MET A 199 34.94 -57.43 -39.62
N HIS A 200 34.83 -57.74 -38.33
CA HIS A 200 35.71 -58.69 -37.64
C HIS A 200 35.66 -60.07 -38.27
N GLU A 201 34.47 -60.62 -38.53
CA GLU A 201 34.28 -61.92 -39.17
C GLU A 201 34.91 -61.95 -40.58
N SER A 202 34.71 -60.90 -41.38
CA SER A 202 35.35 -60.77 -42.70
C SER A 202 36.89 -60.74 -42.63
N TYR A 203 37.45 -60.02 -41.64
CA TYR A 203 38.90 -59.99 -41.43
C TYR A 203 39.44 -61.33 -40.93
N GLU A 204 38.75 -62.01 -40.02
CA GLU A 204 39.11 -63.36 -39.56
C GLU A 204 39.10 -64.36 -40.73
N ASP A 205 38.07 -64.32 -41.58
CA ASP A 205 37.98 -65.15 -42.79
C ASP A 205 39.11 -64.87 -43.80
N GLN A 206 39.52 -63.61 -43.94
CA GLN A 206 40.68 -63.26 -44.78
C GLN A 206 41.97 -63.81 -44.18
N ILE A 207 42.17 -63.66 -42.87
CA ILE A 207 43.35 -64.19 -42.17
C ILE A 207 43.40 -65.71 -42.32
N LYS A 208 42.28 -66.41 -42.10
CA LYS A 208 42.21 -67.88 -42.25
C LYS A 208 42.61 -68.34 -43.65
N ARG A 209 42.07 -67.70 -44.69
CA ARG A 209 42.42 -68.02 -46.09
C ARG A 209 43.91 -67.80 -46.40
N ILE A 210 44.49 -66.71 -45.89
CA ILE A 210 45.93 -66.42 -46.07
C ILE A 210 46.76 -67.47 -45.32
N THR A 211 46.39 -67.80 -44.08
CA THR A 211 47.07 -68.82 -43.27
C THR A 211 47.06 -70.17 -43.95
N GLU A 212 45.88 -70.65 -44.40
CA GLU A 212 45.74 -71.93 -45.10
C GLU A 212 46.61 -72.00 -46.37
N MET A 213 46.63 -70.91 -47.16
CA MET A 213 47.46 -70.81 -48.36
C MET A 213 48.97 -70.86 -48.04
N VAL A 214 49.40 -70.14 -47.01
CA VAL A 214 50.80 -70.12 -46.57
C VAL A 214 51.20 -71.49 -46.04
N GLU A 215 50.36 -72.12 -45.23
CA GLU A 215 50.59 -73.47 -44.72
C GLU A 215 50.70 -74.51 -45.84
N SER A 216 49.80 -74.46 -46.84
CA SER A 216 49.84 -75.40 -47.97
C SER A 216 51.10 -75.21 -48.81
N LYS A 217 51.49 -73.95 -49.08
CA LYS A 217 52.73 -73.64 -49.80
C LYS A 217 53.98 -74.08 -49.04
N LEU A 218 54.02 -73.85 -47.73
CA LEU A 218 55.12 -74.30 -46.89
C LEU A 218 55.23 -75.83 -46.90
N LYS A 219 54.12 -76.56 -46.72
CA LYS A 219 54.09 -78.03 -46.81
C LYS A 219 54.58 -78.54 -48.17
N GLU A 220 54.13 -77.95 -49.27
CA GLU A 220 54.60 -78.32 -50.61
C GLU A 220 56.11 -78.08 -50.75
N THR A 221 56.62 -76.94 -50.28
CA THR A 221 58.07 -76.66 -50.31
C THR A 221 58.87 -77.60 -49.43
N THR A 222 58.36 -77.99 -48.25
CA THR A 222 59.00 -78.97 -47.37
C THR A 222 59.12 -80.32 -48.06
N ILE A 223 58.03 -80.85 -48.63
CA ILE A 223 58.04 -82.13 -49.35
C ILE A 223 59.03 -82.08 -50.52
N ARG A 224 59.04 -80.98 -51.30
CA ARG A 224 59.98 -80.81 -52.41
C ARG A 224 61.43 -80.82 -51.91
N LEU A 225 61.74 -80.14 -50.80
CA LEU A 225 63.08 -80.11 -50.22
C LEU A 225 63.49 -81.47 -49.63
N GLU A 226 62.58 -82.18 -48.98
CA GLU A 226 62.80 -83.54 -48.48
C GLU A 226 63.13 -84.50 -49.63
N GLN A 227 62.37 -84.45 -50.72
CA GLN A 227 62.65 -85.24 -51.92
C GLN A 227 64.03 -84.91 -52.51
N GLN A 228 64.38 -83.62 -52.62
CA GLN A 228 65.71 -83.21 -53.10
C GLN A 228 66.83 -83.72 -52.18
N LEU A 229 66.61 -83.76 -50.87
CA LEU A 229 67.56 -84.29 -49.91
C LEU A 229 67.75 -85.80 -50.06
N GLU A 230 66.67 -86.56 -50.26
CA GLU A 230 66.73 -88.00 -50.54
C GLU A 230 67.46 -88.31 -51.85
N GLU A 231 67.19 -87.53 -52.92
CA GLU A 231 67.88 -87.64 -54.19
C GLU A 231 69.40 -87.36 -54.05
N GLU A 232 69.79 -86.35 -53.27
CA GLU A 232 71.20 -86.05 -52.95
C GLU A 232 71.85 -87.21 -52.20
N HIS A 233 71.19 -87.71 -51.15
CA HIS A 233 71.70 -88.84 -50.36
C HIS A 233 71.85 -90.11 -51.20
N ALA A 234 70.90 -90.40 -52.09
CA ALA A 234 70.97 -91.53 -53.02
C ALA A 234 72.10 -91.36 -54.04
N ALA A 235 72.29 -90.13 -54.57
CA ALA A 235 73.40 -89.82 -55.47
C ALA A 235 74.76 -89.98 -54.78
N ARG A 236 74.88 -89.53 -53.52
CA ARG A 236 76.08 -89.67 -52.70
C ARG A 236 76.41 -91.15 -52.41
N LEU A 237 75.42 -91.95 -52.01
CA LEU A 237 75.62 -93.39 -51.77
C LEU A 237 76.10 -94.13 -53.03
N LYS A 238 75.55 -93.78 -54.21
CA LYS A 238 76.00 -94.33 -55.50
C LYS A 238 77.44 -93.91 -55.82
N ALA A 239 77.80 -92.65 -55.60
CA ALA A 239 79.16 -92.16 -55.80
C ALA A 239 80.16 -92.85 -54.87
N ASP A 240 79.81 -93.03 -53.60
CA ASP A 240 80.62 -93.76 -52.63
C ASP A 240 80.80 -95.23 -53.05
N GLY A 241 79.72 -95.91 -53.45
CA GLY A 241 79.77 -97.28 -53.96
C GLY A 241 80.62 -97.43 -55.23
N ALA A 242 80.52 -96.49 -56.17
CA ALA A 242 81.34 -96.46 -57.37
C ALA A 242 82.83 -96.24 -57.04
N THR A 243 83.12 -95.36 -56.08
CA THR A 243 84.49 -95.10 -55.59
C THR A 243 85.08 -96.36 -54.93
N GLN A 244 84.31 -97.04 -54.06
CA GLN A 244 84.73 -98.30 -53.44
C GLN A 244 84.97 -99.40 -54.48
N LEU A 245 84.10 -99.53 -55.48
CA LEU A 245 84.28 -100.53 -56.55
C LEU A 245 85.53 -100.24 -57.39
N ALA A 246 85.77 -98.97 -57.74
CA ALA A 246 86.98 -98.56 -58.44
C ALA A 246 88.24 -98.86 -57.60
N GLN A 247 88.17 -98.63 -56.29
CA GLN A 247 89.24 -98.95 -55.35
C GLN A 247 89.47 -100.47 -55.24
N MET A 248 88.42 -101.30 -55.19
CA MET A 248 88.55 -102.76 -55.23
C MET A 248 89.20 -103.25 -56.52
N LYS A 249 88.80 -102.72 -57.68
CA LYS A 249 89.42 -103.05 -58.98
C LYS A 249 90.88 -102.65 -59.03
N SER A 250 91.20 -101.43 -58.59
CA SER A 250 92.58 -100.94 -58.52
C SER A 250 93.42 -101.82 -57.57
N ASN A 251 92.90 -102.19 -56.40
CA ASN A 251 93.58 -103.10 -55.48
C ASN A 251 93.80 -104.49 -56.10
N ASP A 252 92.84 -105.00 -56.87
CA ASP A 252 92.96 -106.29 -57.56
C ASP A 252 93.98 -106.26 -58.70
N GLU A 253 94.05 -105.15 -59.45
CA GLU A 253 95.10 -104.88 -60.42
C GLU A 253 96.48 -104.76 -59.75
N ILE A 254 96.58 -104.05 -58.63
CA ILE A 254 97.81 -103.97 -57.84
C ILE A 254 98.24 -105.38 -57.39
N ARG A 255 97.30 -106.24 -56.98
CA ARG A 255 97.58 -107.64 -56.62
C ARG A 255 98.12 -108.44 -57.82
N LYS A 256 97.46 -108.38 -58.98
CA LYS A 256 97.93 -109.06 -60.20
C LYS A 256 99.28 -108.54 -60.68
N LEU A 257 99.49 -107.22 -60.61
CA LEU A 257 100.78 -106.62 -60.95
C LEU A 257 101.88 -107.07 -59.98
N ARG A 258 101.59 -107.21 -58.68
CA ARG A 258 102.52 -107.81 -57.71
C ARG A 258 102.82 -109.27 -58.03
N GLU A 259 101.82 -110.09 -58.32
CA GLU A 259 101.99 -111.50 -58.69
C GLU A 259 102.81 -111.65 -59.99
N ASN A 260 102.58 -110.80 -60.98
CA ASN A 260 103.35 -110.79 -62.22
C ASN A 260 104.78 -110.28 -62.00
N LEU A 261 104.96 -109.28 -61.14
CA LEU A 261 106.29 -108.81 -60.74
C LEU A 261 107.05 -109.92 -60.03
N GLU A 262 106.44 -110.61 -59.05
CA GLU A 262 107.04 -111.77 -58.36
C GLU A 262 107.37 -112.90 -59.34
N ARG A 263 106.52 -113.16 -60.34
CA ARG A 263 106.76 -114.19 -61.35
C ARG A 263 107.90 -113.81 -62.29
N ALA A 264 107.97 -112.55 -62.72
CA ALA A 264 109.08 -112.03 -63.50
C ALA A 264 110.39 -112.03 -62.70
N GLU A 265 110.33 -111.73 -61.41
CA GLU A 265 111.45 -111.85 -60.48
C GLU A 265 111.87 -113.32 -60.34
N TRP A 266 110.93 -114.26 -60.19
CA TRP A 266 111.21 -115.70 -60.14
C TRP A 266 111.80 -116.23 -61.44
N GLU A 267 111.27 -115.81 -62.60
CA GLU A 267 111.80 -116.18 -63.92
C GLU A 267 113.17 -115.56 -64.17
N ALA A 268 113.42 -114.32 -63.74
CA ALA A 268 114.74 -113.71 -63.79
C ALA A 268 115.74 -114.43 -62.87
N GLU A 269 115.31 -114.82 -61.67
CA GLU A 269 116.12 -115.60 -60.72
C GLU A 269 116.41 -117.02 -61.26
N GLU A 270 115.46 -117.62 -61.99
CA GLU A 270 115.60 -118.97 -62.53
C GLU A 270 116.36 -119.02 -63.87
N LEU A 271 116.28 -117.97 -64.69
CA LEU A 271 117.22 -117.73 -65.79
C LEU A 271 118.64 -117.48 -65.27
N ARG A 272 118.78 -116.81 -64.12
CA ARG A 272 120.07 -116.61 -63.46
C ARG A 272 120.66 -117.93 -62.93
N LYS A 273 119.84 -118.80 -62.33
CA LYS A 273 120.26 -120.15 -61.91
C LYS A 273 120.50 -121.12 -63.07
N ARG A 274 119.80 -120.97 -64.20
CA ARG A 274 120.02 -121.76 -65.43
C ARG A 274 121.29 -121.30 -66.18
N ALA A 275 121.63 -120.01 -66.12
CA ALA A 275 122.92 -119.47 -66.59
C ALA A 275 124.12 -119.92 -65.75
N GLU A 276 123.91 -120.35 -64.50
CA GLU A 276 124.97 -120.88 -63.62
C GLU A 276 125.18 -122.41 -63.72
N LYS A 277 124.32 -123.16 -64.43
CA LYS A 277 124.33 -124.65 -64.43
C LYS A 277 124.65 -125.36 -65.76
N GLU A 278 124.69 -124.66 -66.89
CA GLU A 278 125.12 -125.22 -68.18
C GLU A 278 126.34 -124.46 -68.72
N GLY A 279 127.53 -124.95 -68.35
CA GLY A 279 128.72 -124.72 -69.15
C GLY A 279 128.74 -125.67 -70.36
N CYS A 280 128.74 -125.11 -71.57
CA CYS A 280 129.29 -125.78 -72.75
C CYS A 280 129.80 -124.77 -73.80
N ALA A 281 131.12 -124.72 -73.91
CA ALA A 281 131.99 -124.62 -75.08
C ALA A 281 131.55 -123.86 -76.38
N ILE A 282 132.39 -122.86 -76.72
CA ILE A 282 132.76 -122.32 -78.05
C ILE A 282 131.64 -121.51 -78.74
N LEU A 283 131.71 -120.20 -78.99
CA LEU A 283 132.78 -119.19 -79.14
C LEU A 283 132.52 -117.96 -78.27
#